data_AF-A0A7Y5GWJ0-F1
#
_entry.id   AF-A0A7Y5GWJ0-F1
#
_cell.length_a   1.000
_cell.length_b   1.000
_cell.length_c   1.000
_cell.angle_alpha   90.00
_cell.angle_beta   90.00
_cell.angle_gamma   90.00
#
_symmetry.space_group_name_H-M   'P 1'
#
loop_
_entity.id
_entity.type
_entity.pdbx_description
1 polymer ?
#
loop_
_entity_poly.entity_id
_entity_poly.type
_entity_poly.pdbx_seq_one_letter_code
_entity_poly.pdbx_strand_id
1 'polypeptide(L)'
;MGTCTTSPVVILKTKALRTSCQNISIMKDLVSECTWLWLNLSRENNNAKGSTMAQEIGVQVLYFAVCRDIVRLSEEKVFIRPGATVADLVKHVGVLHPDLCRVLPSVRCALNREFVASNELVSEGDEVALVPPVSGGTPVVERFVISAEPIDANSAVGLLDDPPGQRGALATFAGIVRADSQSKTIERLEYQAYAPMAIAQLTRIEVEVRSQWKILSMAVVHRIGTLAVGEVAVSIAVSSAHRAAAMEACRYIIERLKQDVPIWKKETASDGSEWWGRGS
;
A
#
# COMPACT_ATOMS: atom_id res chain seq x y z
N MET A 1 -40.78 30.84 -53.00
CA MET A 1 -39.67 31.23 -53.91
C MET A 1 -38.42 31.24 -53.02
N GLY A 2 -37.63 30.16 -52.95
CA GLY A 2 -36.57 29.81 -53.91
C GLY A 2 -35.38 30.76 -53.69
N THR A 3 -34.13 30.37 -53.39
CA THR A 3 -33.42 29.10 -53.57
C THR A 3 -32.18 29.03 -52.66
N CYS A 4 -31.83 27.78 -52.34
CA CYS A 4 -30.62 27.30 -51.69
C CYS A 4 -29.50 27.09 -52.73
N THR A 5 -28.22 27.33 -52.38
CA THR A 5 -27.07 26.74 -53.10
C THR A 5 -25.94 26.40 -52.11
N THR A 6 -25.55 25.13 -52.16
CA THR A 6 -24.52 24.40 -51.43
C THR A 6 -23.17 24.43 -52.16
N SER A 7 -22.07 24.20 -51.43
CA SER A 7 -20.77 23.78 -51.98
C SER A 7 -20.20 22.59 -51.18
N PRO A 8 -19.39 21.71 -51.79
CA PRO A 8 -19.42 20.27 -51.48
C PRO A 8 -18.29 19.76 -50.59
N VAL A 9 -18.60 18.66 -49.90
CA VAL A 9 -17.71 17.78 -49.15
C VAL A 9 -17.05 16.77 -50.10
N VAL A 10 -15.73 16.59 -50.02
CA VAL A 10 -15.01 15.49 -50.69
C VAL A 10 -14.49 14.51 -49.65
N ILE A 11 -14.94 13.26 -49.81
CA ILE A 11 -14.60 12.06 -49.04
C ILE A 11 -13.40 11.39 -49.72
N LEU A 12 -12.38 10.98 -48.95
CA LEU A 12 -11.43 9.96 -49.39
C LEU A 12 -11.41 8.77 -48.43
N LYS A 13 -11.54 7.60 -49.07
CA LYS A 13 -11.83 6.27 -48.53
C LYS A 13 -10.58 5.62 -47.93
N THR A 14 -10.80 4.91 -46.83
CA THR A 14 -9.93 3.87 -46.29
C THR A 14 -9.87 2.66 -47.21
N LYS A 15 -8.69 2.06 -47.38
CA LYS A 15 -8.54 0.70 -47.89
C LYS A 15 -7.40 -0.01 -47.17
N ALA A 16 -7.78 -1.00 -46.38
CA ALA A 16 -6.88 -1.94 -45.72
C ALA A 16 -6.39 -2.99 -46.72
N LEU A 17 -5.12 -3.38 -46.62
CA LEU A 17 -4.60 -4.65 -47.13
C LEU A 17 -3.73 -5.30 -46.06
N ARG A 18 -4.11 -6.51 -45.69
CA ARG A 18 -3.39 -7.45 -44.83
C ARG A 18 -2.27 -8.11 -45.64
N THR A 19 -1.08 -8.20 -45.07
CA THR A 19 -0.23 -9.39 -45.22
C THR A 19 0.65 -9.57 -43.99
N SER A 20 0.76 -10.82 -43.59
CA SER A 20 1.36 -11.32 -42.35
C SER A 20 2.73 -11.94 -42.65
N CYS A 21 3.56 -11.92 -41.60
CA CYS A 21 4.73 -12.76 -41.33
C CYS A 21 6.10 -12.43 -41.95
N GLN A 22 7.07 -12.32 -41.03
CA GLN A 22 8.48 -12.69 -41.13
C GLN A 22 9.44 -11.70 -41.82
N ASN A 23 9.92 -10.71 -41.06
CA ASN A 23 11.28 -10.77 -40.50
C ASN A 23 11.59 -9.52 -39.69
N ILE A 24 11.94 -9.77 -38.43
CA ILE A 24 12.43 -8.81 -37.43
C ILE A 24 13.90 -8.52 -37.78
N SER A 25 14.21 -7.38 -38.39
CA SER A 25 15.56 -6.76 -38.28
C SER A 25 15.71 -5.33 -38.83
N ILE A 26 14.70 -4.66 -39.41
CA ILE A 26 14.90 -3.31 -40.00
C ILE A 26 13.81 -2.32 -39.56
N MET A 27 13.54 -2.26 -38.25
CA MET A 27 12.69 -1.22 -37.64
C MET A 27 13.31 -0.72 -36.32
N LYS A 28 14.64 -0.57 -36.31
CA LYS A 28 15.35 0.12 -35.21
C LYS A 28 15.77 1.55 -35.52
N ASP A 29 15.68 2.00 -36.79
CA ASP A 29 16.30 3.28 -37.18
C ASP A 29 15.34 4.39 -37.64
N LEU A 30 14.03 4.24 -37.47
CA LEU A 30 13.04 5.26 -37.89
C LEU A 30 12.25 5.94 -36.77
N VAL A 31 12.56 5.65 -35.50
CA VAL A 31 11.98 6.37 -34.33
C VAL A 31 13.02 7.26 -33.62
N SER A 32 14.28 7.26 -34.08
CA SER A 32 15.34 8.13 -33.52
C SER A 32 15.52 9.47 -34.22
N GLU A 33 15.12 9.63 -35.49
CA GLU A 33 15.34 10.89 -36.23
C GLU A 33 14.20 11.90 -36.14
N CYS A 34 12.95 11.47 -35.92
CA CYS A 34 11.83 12.39 -35.71
C CYS A 34 11.87 13.09 -34.34
N THR A 35 12.50 12.47 -33.34
CA THR A 35 12.60 13.01 -31.98
C THR A 35 13.65 14.12 -31.88
N TRP A 36 14.64 14.14 -32.78
CA TRP A 36 15.68 15.19 -32.84
C TRP A 36 15.23 16.45 -33.58
N LEU A 37 14.50 16.31 -34.69
CA LEU A 37 14.03 17.46 -35.47
C LEU A 37 12.88 18.23 -34.79
N TRP A 38 12.03 17.57 -34.02
CA TRP A 38 11.00 18.24 -33.21
C TRP A 38 11.59 18.94 -31.96
N LEU A 39 12.67 18.38 -31.39
CA LEU A 39 13.41 19.02 -30.29
C LEU A 39 14.15 20.30 -30.74
N ASN A 40 14.64 20.35 -31.98
CA ASN A 40 15.37 21.52 -32.48
C ASN A 40 14.48 22.59 -33.15
N LEU A 41 13.40 22.22 -33.86
CA LEU A 41 12.46 23.22 -34.42
C LEU A 41 11.58 23.89 -33.35
N SER A 42 11.40 23.26 -32.18
CA SER A 42 10.76 23.89 -31.02
C SER A 42 11.69 24.83 -30.24
N ARG A 43 12.99 24.86 -30.59
CA ARG A 43 14.01 25.72 -29.97
C ARG A 43 14.18 27.06 -30.67
N GLU A 44 13.80 27.18 -31.94
CA GLU A 44 14.01 28.41 -32.74
C GLU A 44 12.78 29.30 -32.91
N ASN A 45 11.56 28.84 -32.56
CA ASN A 45 10.33 29.59 -32.87
C ASN A 45 9.51 30.09 -31.66
N ASN A 46 10.07 30.11 -30.45
CA ASN A 46 9.38 30.63 -29.25
C ASN A 46 9.96 31.95 -28.70
N ASN A 47 10.75 32.66 -29.50
CA ASN A 47 11.20 34.02 -29.18
C ASN A 47 10.13 35.08 -29.53
N ALA A 48 8.89 34.91 -29.04
CA ALA A 48 7.83 35.94 -29.07
C ALA A 48 6.54 35.45 -28.41
N LYS A 49 6.55 35.29 -27.07
CA LYS A 49 5.42 35.47 -26.14
C LYS A 49 5.89 35.02 -24.77
N GLY A 50 5.89 35.93 -23.79
CA GLY A 50 6.35 35.67 -22.43
C GLY A 50 5.53 34.55 -21.78
N SER A 51 6.00 33.31 -21.91
CA SER A 51 5.68 32.23 -21.00
C SER A 51 6.68 32.33 -19.86
N THR A 52 6.21 32.68 -18.68
CA THR A 52 6.96 32.55 -17.42
C THR A 52 7.46 31.10 -17.35
N MET A 53 8.74 30.88 -17.64
CA MET A 53 9.39 29.61 -17.37
C MET A 53 9.18 29.35 -15.88
N ALA A 54 8.37 28.34 -15.54
CA ALA A 54 8.21 27.93 -14.16
C ALA A 54 9.57 27.44 -13.69
N GLN A 55 10.32 28.32 -13.02
CA GLN A 55 11.67 28.06 -12.57
C GLN A 55 11.61 26.94 -11.54
N GLU A 56 11.95 25.70 -11.89
CA GLU A 56 11.93 24.61 -10.93
C GLU A 56 12.99 24.84 -9.86
N ILE A 57 12.67 24.47 -8.62
CA ILE A 57 13.60 24.50 -7.50
C ILE A 57 14.09 23.08 -7.21
N GLY A 58 15.39 22.94 -6.96
CA GLY A 58 16.03 21.68 -6.61
C GLY A 58 16.12 21.52 -5.09
N VAL A 59 15.51 20.46 -4.58
CA VAL A 59 15.48 20.10 -3.16
C VAL A 59 16.24 18.79 -2.96
N GLN A 60 17.08 18.72 -1.94
CA GLN A 60 17.76 17.49 -1.56
C GLN A 60 16.85 16.64 -0.67
N VAL A 61 16.45 15.46 -1.12
CA VAL A 61 15.64 14.53 -0.32
C VAL A 61 16.54 13.48 0.30
N LEU A 62 16.43 13.28 1.61
CA LEU A 62 17.17 12.25 2.35
C LEU A 62 16.22 11.11 2.77
N TYR A 63 16.66 9.86 2.56
CA TYR A 63 15.89 8.67 2.93
C TYR A 63 16.50 7.94 4.11
N PHE A 64 15.64 7.52 5.03
CA PHE A 64 16.03 6.76 6.21
C PHE A 64 15.26 5.44 6.33
N ALA A 65 15.88 4.46 7.01
CA ALA A 65 15.30 3.15 7.33
C ALA A 65 14.54 2.53 6.14
N VAL A 66 13.28 2.14 6.34
CA VAL A 66 12.46 1.49 5.31
C VAL A 66 12.32 2.33 4.03
N CYS A 67 12.32 3.66 4.11
CA CYS A 67 12.26 4.50 2.91
C CYS A 67 13.54 4.33 2.07
N ARG A 68 14.69 4.27 2.74
CA ARG A 68 15.99 4.02 2.10
C ARG A 68 16.07 2.62 1.52
N ASP A 69 15.55 1.61 2.21
CA ASP A 69 15.58 0.22 1.74
C ASP A 69 14.70 0.01 0.50
N ILE A 70 13.56 0.72 0.43
CA ILE A 70 12.66 0.72 -0.74
C ILE A 70 13.31 1.42 -1.94
N VAL A 71 13.77 2.66 -1.74
CA VAL A 71 14.32 3.48 -2.84
C VAL A 71 15.72 3.03 -3.25
N ARG A 72 16.46 2.38 -2.35
CA ARG A 72 17.87 1.97 -2.48
C ARG A 72 18.85 3.14 -2.70
N LEU A 73 18.41 4.35 -2.36
CA LEU A 73 19.22 5.57 -2.35
C LEU A 73 19.21 6.14 -0.93
N SER A 74 20.34 6.65 -0.47
CA SER A 74 20.40 7.43 0.77
C SER A 74 19.85 8.83 0.59
N GLU A 75 19.98 9.38 -0.62
CA GLU A 75 19.55 10.73 -0.96
C GLU A 75 19.36 10.89 -2.47
N GLU A 76 18.51 11.83 -2.88
CA GLU A 76 18.36 12.24 -4.28
C GLU A 76 17.97 13.72 -4.40
N LYS A 77 18.31 14.35 -5.53
CA LYS A 77 17.88 15.72 -5.82
C LYS A 77 16.58 15.72 -6.63
N VAL A 78 15.53 16.32 -6.08
CA VAL A 78 14.18 16.36 -6.66
C VAL A 78 13.86 17.78 -7.10
N PHE A 79 13.29 17.93 -8.30
CA PHE A 79 12.90 19.22 -8.86
C PHE A 79 11.39 19.42 -8.75
N ILE A 80 10.98 20.51 -8.08
CA ILE A 80 9.57 20.85 -7.85
C ILE A 80 9.29 22.29 -8.23
N ARG A 81 8.01 22.67 -8.32
CA ARG A 81 7.62 24.05 -8.62
C ARG A 81 7.90 24.98 -7.42
N PRO A 82 8.23 26.26 -7.65
CA PRO A 82 8.34 27.25 -6.58
C PRO A 82 7.05 27.38 -5.78
N GLY A 83 7.18 27.56 -4.47
CA GLY A 83 6.04 27.66 -3.56
C GLY A 83 5.35 26.32 -3.28
N ALA A 84 5.97 25.20 -3.66
CA ALA A 84 5.53 23.88 -3.25
C ALA A 84 5.71 23.68 -1.75
N THR A 85 4.78 22.94 -1.15
CA THR A 85 4.87 22.54 0.25
C THR A 85 5.63 21.22 0.41
N VAL A 86 5.99 20.89 1.65
CA VAL A 86 6.52 19.57 2.01
C VAL A 86 5.55 18.45 1.57
N ALA A 87 4.24 18.63 1.69
CA ALA A 87 3.24 17.67 1.20
C ALA A 87 3.33 17.47 -0.31
N ASP A 88 3.52 18.55 -1.07
CA ASP A 88 3.65 18.49 -2.53
C ASP A 88 4.93 17.76 -2.94
N LEU A 89 6.03 18.01 -2.23
CA LEU A 89 7.28 17.29 -2.41
C LEU A 89 7.11 15.79 -2.12
N VAL A 90 6.53 15.42 -0.98
CA VAL A 90 6.27 14.01 -0.62
C VAL A 90 5.41 13.32 -1.66
N LYS A 91 4.37 14.00 -2.14
CA LYS A 91 3.50 13.49 -3.21
C LYS A 91 4.29 13.29 -4.49
N HIS A 92 5.16 14.23 -4.85
CA HIS A 92 6.02 14.13 -6.03
C HIS A 92 7.02 12.97 -5.92
N VAL A 93 7.66 12.81 -4.75
CA VAL A 93 8.53 11.66 -4.45
C VAL A 93 7.77 10.34 -4.56
N GLY A 94 6.51 10.28 -4.12
CA GLY A 94 5.65 9.11 -4.29
C GLY A 94 5.31 8.78 -5.75
N VAL A 95 5.32 9.78 -6.64
CA VAL A 95 5.19 9.55 -8.09
C VAL A 95 6.50 9.03 -8.69
N LEU A 96 7.65 9.54 -8.23
CA LEU A 96 8.97 9.08 -8.65
C LEU A 96 9.27 7.65 -8.18
N HIS A 97 8.85 7.31 -6.96
CA HIS A 97 9.06 6.01 -6.31
C HIS A 97 7.73 5.41 -5.83
N PRO A 98 6.94 4.80 -6.74
CA PRO A 98 5.61 4.27 -6.41
C PRO A 98 5.58 3.27 -5.24
N ASP A 99 6.66 2.52 -5.04
CA ASP A 99 6.79 1.54 -3.95
C ASP A 99 6.77 2.17 -2.55
N LEU A 100 7.07 3.48 -2.44
CA LEU A 100 6.95 4.23 -1.19
C LEU A 100 5.49 4.48 -0.76
N CYS A 101 4.51 4.28 -1.64
CA CYS A 101 3.10 4.59 -1.37
C CYS A 101 2.55 3.96 -0.06
N ARG A 102 3.11 2.83 0.38
CA ARG A 102 2.72 2.14 1.62
C ARG A 102 3.26 2.82 2.88
N VAL A 103 4.36 3.55 2.78
CA VAL A 103 5.09 4.13 3.92
C VAL A 103 4.86 5.64 4.01
N LEU A 104 4.74 6.36 2.89
CA LEU A 104 4.57 7.82 2.89
C LEU A 104 3.48 8.35 3.84
N PRO A 105 2.31 7.69 4.04
CA PRO A 105 1.30 8.18 4.97
C PRO A 105 1.76 8.27 6.44
N SER A 106 2.79 7.52 6.84
CA SER A 106 3.32 7.51 8.20
C SER A 106 4.64 8.28 8.36
N VAL A 107 5.22 8.78 7.28
CA VAL A 107 6.50 9.50 7.30
C VAL A 107 6.31 10.89 7.89
N ARG A 108 7.20 11.26 8.81
CA ARG A 108 7.41 12.65 9.22
C ARG A 108 8.51 13.26 8.36
N CYS A 109 8.38 14.54 8.05
CA CYS A 109 9.39 15.26 7.28
C CYS A 109 10.16 16.20 8.18
N ALA A 110 11.49 16.23 8.04
CA ALA A 110 12.32 17.27 8.63
C ALA A 110 12.92 18.13 7.51
N LEU A 111 12.65 19.43 7.56
CA LEU A 111 13.19 20.44 6.64
C LEU A 111 14.39 21.08 7.33
N ASN A 112 15.56 21.06 6.70
CA ASN A 112 16.81 21.62 7.22
C ASN A 112 17.09 21.20 8.68
N ARG A 113 16.89 19.91 8.96
CA ARG A 113 17.08 19.24 10.27
C ARG A 113 16.04 19.54 11.35
N GLU A 114 14.96 20.26 11.03
CA GLU A 114 13.85 20.49 11.95
C GLU A 114 12.57 19.82 11.47
N PHE A 115 11.82 19.17 12.35
CA PHE A 115 10.53 18.59 11.98
C PHE A 115 9.50 19.68 11.71
N VAL A 116 8.90 19.64 10.52
CA VAL A 116 7.94 20.65 10.06
C VAL A 116 6.58 20.05 9.77
N ALA A 117 5.56 20.91 9.74
CA ALA A 117 4.24 20.54 9.28
C ALA A 117 4.22 20.32 7.76
N SER A 118 3.23 19.58 7.27
CA SER A 118 3.13 19.22 5.86
C SER A 118 2.87 20.41 4.92
N ASN A 119 2.40 21.54 5.45
CA ASN A 119 2.11 22.77 4.72
C ASN A 119 3.29 23.76 4.69
N GLU A 120 4.44 23.41 5.29
CA GLU A 120 5.64 24.26 5.24
C GLU A 120 6.15 24.36 3.80
N LEU A 121 6.63 25.54 3.41
CA LEU A 121 7.14 25.78 2.07
C LEU A 121 8.57 25.27 1.93
N VAL A 122 8.90 24.78 0.74
CA VAL A 122 10.26 24.33 0.39
C VAL A 122 10.88 25.30 -0.61
N SER A 123 12.16 25.60 -0.43
CA SER A 123 12.97 26.55 -1.20
C SER A 123 14.11 25.86 -1.95
N GLU A 124 14.75 26.58 -2.88
CA GLU A 124 15.94 26.08 -3.59
C GLU A 124 17.06 25.72 -2.62
N GLY A 125 17.61 24.52 -2.77
CA GLY A 125 18.73 24.04 -1.97
C GLY A 125 18.36 23.50 -0.60
N ASP A 126 17.06 23.49 -0.25
CA ASP A 126 16.60 22.91 1.01
C ASP A 126 16.84 21.40 1.08
N GLU A 127 17.07 20.91 2.30
CA GLU A 127 17.19 19.50 2.62
C GLU A 127 15.91 19.01 3.30
N VAL A 128 15.25 18.00 2.73
CA VAL A 128 14.06 17.37 3.31
C VAL A 128 14.32 15.90 3.59
N ALA A 129 14.38 15.56 4.88
CA ALA A 129 14.49 14.19 5.34
C ALA A 129 13.12 13.52 5.46
N LEU A 130 12.93 12.40 4.77
CA LEU A 130 11.82 11.49 4.97
C LEU A 130 12.14 10.55 6.13
N VAL A 131 11.63 10.91 7.29
CA VAL A 131 11.84 10.19 8.54
C VAL A 131 10.62 9.30 8.79
N PRO A 132 10.67 8.00 8.43
CA PRO A 132 9.68 7.06 8.92
C PRO A 132 9.71 7.09 10.46
N PRO A 133 8.62 6.70 11.14
CA PRO A 133 8.55 6.76 12.60
C PRO A 133 9.76 6.07 13.21
N VAL A 134 10.67 6.88 13.78
CA VAL A 134 11.75 6.39 14.64
C VAL A 134 11.11 5.92 15.94
N SER A 135 11.71 4.95 16.60
CA SER A 135 11.24 4.19 17.76
C SER A 135 10.92 4.99 19.05
N GLY A 136 10.37 6.22 18.95
CA GLY A 136 10.08 7.08 20.10
C GLY A 136 9.20 8.31 19.81
N GLY A 137 8.06 8.16 19.13
CA GLY A 137 7.07 9.24 19.03
C GLY A 137 5.84 8.86 18.22
N THR A 138 4.81 8.36 18.92
CA THR A 138 3.64 7.61 18.44
C THR A 138 4.05 6.40 17.59
N PRO A 139 4.13 5.19 18.19
CA PRO A 139 4.29 4.00 17.36
C PRO A 139 3.16 4.01 16.34
N VAL A 140 3.49 3.93 15.05
CA VAL A 140 2.56 3.32 14.11
C VAL A 140 2.51 1.88 14.59
N VAL A 141 1.60 1.61 15.50
CA VAL A 141 1.38 0.27 15.99
C VAL A 141 0.88 -0.50 14.79
N GLU A 142 1.68 -1.39 14.24
CA GLU A 142 1.24 -2.25 13.15
C GLU A 142 0.09 -3.10 13.69
N ARG A 143 -1.15 -2.67 13.45
CA ARG A 143 -2.35 -3.34 13.96
C ARG A 143 -2.59 -4.68 13.26
N PHE A 144 -1.96 -4.92 12.11
CA PHE A 144 -2.07 -6.15 11.33
C PHE A 144 -0.70 -6.79 11.16
N VAL A 145 -0.47 -7.90 11.86
CA VAL A 145 0.83 -8.56 11.94
C VAL A 145 0.72 -9.99 11.44
N ILE A 146 1.63 -10.37 10.54
CA ILE A 146 1.87 -11.75 10.13
C ILE A 146 3.26 -12.14 10.64
N SER A 147 3.34 -13.06 11.59
CA SER A 147 4.60 -13.38 12.30
C SER A 147 4.84 -14.88 12.38
N ALA A 148 6.10 -15.32 12.35
CA ALA A 148 6.46 -16.71 12.65
C ALA A 148 6.62 -16.97 14.16
N GLU A 149 6.69 -15.90 14.96
CA GLU A 149 6.89 -15.98 16.41
C GLU A 149 5.64 -16.52 17.13
N PRO A 150 5.80 -17.21 18.27
CA PRO A 150 4.70 -17.59 19.12
C PRO A 150 3.85 -16.39 19.53
N ILE A 151 2.52 -16.59 19.56
CA ILE A 151 1.54 -15.61 19.99
C ILE A 151 0.63 -16.23 21.06
N ASP A 152 -0.01 -15.38 21.84
CA ASP A 152 -1.02 -15.74 22.84
C ASP A 152 -2.38 -15.14 22.49
N ALA A 153 -3.41 -15.47 23.28
CA ALA A 153 -4.78 -15.04 23.03
C ALA A 153 -4.95 -13.51 23.04
N ASN A 154 -4.07 -12.78 23.72
CA ASN A 154 -4.11 -11.33 23.90
C ASN A 154 -3.07 -10.58 23.06
N SER A 155 -2.30 -11.24 22.19
CA SER A 155 -1.25 -10.57 21.41
C SER A 155 -1.76 -9.38 20.57
N ALA A 156 -3.01 -9.41 20.11
CA ALA A 156 -3.61 -8.28 19.41
C ALA A 156 -4.04 -7.11 20.34
N VAL A 157 -4.26 -7.35 21.64
CA VAL A 157 -4.76 -6.34 22.58
C VAL A 157 -3.75 -5.21 22.78
N GLY A 158 -2.47 -5.56 22.86
CA GLY A 158 -1.37 -4.59 22.99
C GLY A 158 -1.18 -3.69 21.76
N LEU A 159 -1.84 -4.04 20.64
CA LEU A 159 -1.72 -3.30 19.38
C LEU A 159 -2.83 -2.26 19.18
N LEU A 160 -3.82 -2.21 20.08
CA LEU A 160 -4.92 -1.26 19.99
C LEU A 160 -4.46 0.17 20.36
N ASP A 161 -4.80 1.12 19.51
CA ASP A 161 -4.44 2.54 19.60
C ASP A 161 -5.62 3.43 20.07
N ASP A 162 -6.34 2.95 21.08
CA ASP A 162 -7.53 3.64 21.59
C ASP A 162 -7.21 4.97 22.27
N PRO A 163 -8.05 6.00 22.07
CA PRO A 163 -7.98 7.20 22.89
C PRO A 163 -8.20 6.85 24.38
N PRO A 164 -7.38 7.38 25.31
CA PRO A 164 -7.52 7.13 26.74
C PRO A 164 -8.94 7.41 27.24
N GLY A 165 -9.49 6.49 28.05
CA GLY A 165 -10.80 6.64 28.69
C GLY A 165 -12.02 6.40 27.79
N GLN A 166 -11.84 6.10 26.49
CA GLN A 166 -12.98 5.86 25.59
C GLN A 166 -13.40 4.39 25.46
N ARG A 167 -12.48 3.44 25.73
CA ARG A 167 -12.75 2.00 25.64
C ARG A 167 -13.73 1.57 26.75
N GLY A 168 -14.99 1.35 26.39
CA GLY A 168 -16.02 0.78 27.28
C GLY A 168 -16.25 -0.72 27.05
N ALA A 169 -15.72 -1.27 25.96
CA ALA A 169 -15.76 -2.70 25.66
C ALA A 169 -14.52 -3.14 24.87
N LEU A 170 -14.10 -4.38 25.13
CA LEU A 170 -13.07 -5.10 24.40
C LEU A 170 -13.63 -6.49 24.06
N ALA A 171 -13.59 -6.85 22.79
CA ALA A 171 -13.88 -8.21 22.33
C ALA A 171 -12.62 -8.78 21.70
N THR A 172 -12.27 -10.01 22.08
CA THR A 172 -11.14 -10.74 21.51
C THR A 172 -11.59 -12.08 20.94
N PHE A 173 -10.85 -12.57 19.95
CA PHE A 173 -10.99 -13.91 19.42
C PHE A 173 -9.60 -14.53 19.30
N ALA A 174 -9.48 -15.79 19.73
CA ALA A 174 -8.27 -16.58 19.59
C ALA A 174 -8.60 -17.89 18.85
N GLY A 175 -7.97 -18.12 17.71
CA GLY A 175 -8.04 -19.40 17.00
C GLY A 175 -6.96 -20.33 17.54
N ILE A 176 -7.36 -21.42 18.19
CA ILE A 176 -6.45 -22.38 18.84
C ILE A 176 -6.43 -23.68 18.04
N VAL A 177 -5.22 -24.22 17.82
CA VAL A 177 -5.05 -25.51 17.14
C VAL A 177 -5.67 -26.63 17.98
N ARG A 178 -6.58 -27.40 17.39
CA ARG A 178 -7.26 -28.54 18.05
C ARG A 178 -6.57 -29.86 17.74
N ALA A 179 -6.73 -30.82 18.64
CA ALA A 179 -6.19 -32.17 18.49
C ALA A 179 -6.95 -33.03 17.47
N ASP A 180 -8.16 -32.62 17.09
CA ASP A 180 -9.07 -33.37 16.25
C ASP A 180 -9.53 -32.56 15.03
N SER A 181 -9.39 -33.15 13.85
CA SER A 181 -9.92 -32.63 12.58
C SER A 181 -10.30 -33.79 11.68
N GLN A 182 -11.49 -33.75 11.07
CA GLN A 182 -11.97 -34.76 10.13
C GLN A 182 -11.84 -36.21 10.64
N SER A 183 -12.17 -36.45 11.91
CA SER A 183 -12.05 -37.76 12.58
C SER A 183 -10.62 -38.31 12.67
N LYS A 184 -9.60 -37.47 12.51
CA LYS A 184 -8.17 -37.81 12.68
C LYS A 184 -7.56 -37.03 13.83
N THR A 185 -6.58 -37.66 14.48
CA THR A 185 -5.72 -37.00 15.48
C THR A 185 -4.68 -36.16 14.75
N ILE A 186 -4.71 -34.85 14.99
CA ILE A 186 -3.78 -33.87 14.44
C ILE A 186 -2.57 -33.74 15.36
N GLU A 187 -1.38 -33.82 14.77
CA GLU A 187 -0.13 -33.60 15.47
C GLU A 187 0.26 -32.12 15.43
N ARG A 188 0.15 -31.51 14.25
CA ARG A 188 0.54 -30.11 14.00
C ARG A 188 -0.18 -29.52 12.79
N LEU A 189 -0.20 -28.19 12.74
CA LEU A 189 -0.59 -27.40 11.58
C LEU A 189 0.62 -26.62 11.06
N GLU A 190 0.69 -26.41 9.75
CA GLU A 190 1.61 -25.47 9.12
C GLU A 190 0.81 -24.38 8.42
N TYR A 191 1.08 -23.12 8.76
CA TYR A 191 0.46 -21.96 8.16
C TYR A 191 1.41 -21.25 7.20
N GLN A 192 0.91 -20.91 6.01
CA GLN A 192 1.63 -20.10 5.02
C GLN A 192 0.77 -18.91 4.63
N ALA A 193 1.41 -17.78 4.32
CA ALA A 193 0.70 -16.55 3.97
C ALA A 193 1.45 -15.76 2.90
N TYR A 194 0.69 -15.11 2.01
CA TYR A 194 1.24 -14.02 1.22
C TYR A 194 1.14 -12.71 2.04
N ALA A 195 2.09 -12.51 2.96
CA ALA A 195 1.98 -11.49 4.01
C ALA A 195 1.66 -10.07 3.50
N PRO A 196 2.31 -9.52 2.46
CA PRO A 196 1.96 -8.20 1.92
C PRO A 196 0.50 -8.07 1.48
N MET A 197 -0.07 -9.11 0.88
CA MET A 197 -1.47 -9.14 0.45
C MET A 197 -2.42 -9.42 1.61
N ALA A 198 -2.02 -10.26 2.57
CA ALA A 198 -2.80 -10.51 3.77
C ALA A 198 -3.03 -9.21 4.57
N ILE A 199 -1.98 -8.42 4.77
CA ILE A 199 -2.07 -7.09 5.41
C ILE A 199 -2.98 -6.15 4.62
N ALA A 200 -2.87 -6.15 3.28
CA ALA A 200 -3.72 -5.33 2.43
C ALA A 200 -5.22 -5.70 2.52
N GLN A 201 -5.53 -7.00 2.61
CA GLN A 201 -6.91 -7.47 2.80
C GLN A 201 -7.43 -7.14 4.20
N LEU A 202 -6.64 -7.33 5.26
CA LEU A 202 -7.00 -6.93 6.62
C LEU A 202 -7.29 -5.43 6.72
N THR A 203 -6.53 -4.61 5.99
CA THR A 203 -6.77 -3.16 5.89
C THR A 203 -8.11 -2.85 5.22
N ARG A 204 -8.51 -3.60 4.19
CA ARG A 204 -9.84 -3.45 3.57
C ARG A 204 -10.96 -3.87 4.52
N ILE A 205 -10.78 -4.98 5.24
CA ILE A 205 -11.71 -5.43 6.28
C ILE A 205 -11.87 -4.35 7.36
N GLU A 206 -10.80 -3.65 7.76
CA GLU A 206 -10.91 -2.53 8.70
C GLU A 206 -11.81 -1.40 8.18
N VAL A 207 -11.69 -1.05 6.90
CA VAL A 207 -12.58 -0.05 6.27
C VAL A 207 -14.04 -0.53 6.30
N GLU A 208 -14.30 -1.79 5.93
CA GLU A 208 -15.64 -2.41 6.01
C GLU A 208 -16.20 -2.36 7.43
N VAL A 209 -15.41 -2.77 8.43
CA VAL A 209 -15.80 -2.77 9.85
C VAL A 209 -16.13 -1.35 10.33
N ARG A 210 -15.27 -0.36 10.06
CA ARG A 210 -15.49 1.02 10.50
C ARG A 210 -16.70 1.67 9.83
N SER A 211 -17.08 1.22 8.63
CA SER A 211 -18.31 1.67 7.96
C SER A 211 -19.59 1.12 8.59
N GLN A 212 -19.53 -0.04 9.26
CA GLN A 212 -20.69 -0.74 9.81
C GLN A 212 -20.83 -0.52 11.33
N TRP A 213 -19.72 -0.43 12.05
CA TRP A 213 -19.69 -0.32 13.51
C TRP A 213 -18.83 0.84 13.99
N LYS A 214 -19.31 1.51 15.05
CA LYS A 214 -18.54 2.53 15.78
C LYS A 214 -17.51 1.87 16.70
N ILE A 215 -16.45 1.34 16.11
CA ILE A 215 -15.27 0.83 16.84
C ILE A 215 -14.29 1.96 17.12
N LEU A 216 -13.47 1.80 18.16
CA LEU A 216 -12.35 2.69 18.45
C LEU A 216 -11.11 2.22 17.67
N SER A 217 -10.71 0.97 17.91
CA SER A 217 -9.56 0.33 17.28
C SER A 217 -9.83 -1.15 17.00
N MET A 218 -9.04 -1.72 16.09
CA MET A 218 -9.00 -3.15 15.84
C MET A 218 -7.58 -3.59 15.48
N ALA A 219 -7.22 -4.81 15.88
CA ALA A 219 -5.94 -5.42 15.55
C ALA A 219 -6.09 -6.91 15.28
N VAL A 220 -5.20 -7.45 14.44
CA VAL A 220 -5.12 -8.86 14.07
C VAL A 220 -3.66 -9.29 14.03
N VAL A 221 -3.33 -10.34 14.77
CA VAL A 221 -2.04 -11.02 14.70
C VAL A 221 -2.30 -12.44 14.23
N HIS A 222 -1.65 -12.84 13.14
CA HIS A 222 -1.72 -14.21 12.64
C HIS A 222 -0.33 -14.85 12.65
N ARG A 223 -0.21 -16.01 13.29
CA ARG A 223 1.01 -16.80 13.30
C ARG A 223 1.10 -17.64 12.03
N ILE A 224 2.29 -17.69 11.43
CA ILE A 224 2.66 -18.56 10.31
C ILE A 224 3.75 -19.54 10.76
N GLY A 225 4.04 -20.53 9.91
CA GLY A 225 4.96 -21.61 10.24
C GLY A 225 4.26 -22.77 10.95
N THR A 226 5.04 -23.59 11.66
CA THR A 226 4.54 -24.80 12.32
C THR A 226 3.96 -24.47 13.70
N LEU A 227 2.76 -24.96 13.96
CA LEU A 227 2.05 -24.86 15.24
C LEU A 227 1.64 -26.24 15.74
N ALA A 228 1.90 -26.51 17.02
CA ALA A 228 1.43 -27.66 17.75
C ALA A 228 -0.02 -27.48 18.22
N VAL A 229 -0.66 -28.58 18.58
CA VAL A 229 -1.96 -28.58 19.25
C VAL A 229 -1.92 -27.72 20.52
N GLY A 230 -2.95 -26.89 20.71
CA GLY A 230 -3.06 -25.95 21.83
C GLY A 230 -2.41 -24.59 21.59
N GLU A 231 -1.62 -24.42 20.53
CA GLU A 231 -1.04 -23.11 20.20
C GLU A 231 -2.06 -22.17 19.52
N VAL A 232 -1.88 -20.87 19.71
CA VAL A 232 -2.71 -19.83 19.09
C VAL A 232 -2.21 -19.54 17.69
N ALA A 233 -3.09 -19.71 16.70
CA ALA A 233 -2.85 -19.40 15.29
C ALA A 233 -3.22 -17.96 14.92
N VAL A 234 -4.28 -17.42 15.52
CA VAL A 234 -4.74 -16.06 15.25
C VAL A 234 -5.28 -15.42 16.54
N SER A 235 -4.92 -14.16 16.77
CA SER A 235 -5.47 -13.29 17.81
C SER A 235 -6.09 -12.07 17.15
N ILE A 236 -7.34 -11.77 17.48
CA ILE A 236 -8.08 -10.59 17.03
C ILE A 236 -8.51 -9.81 18.26
N ALA A 237 -8.39 -8.49 18.23
CA ALA A 237 -8.90 -7.61 19.26
C ALA A 237 -9.67 -6.45 18.62
N VAL A 238 -10.84 -6.12 19.20
CA VAL A 238 -11.65 -4.97 18.80
C VAL A 238 -12.12 -4.22 20.03
N SER A 239 -11.91 -2.92 20.05
CA SER A 239 -12.37 -2.01 21.09
C SER A 239 -13.52 -1.14 20.59
N SER A 240 -14.43 -0.79 21.50
CA SER A 240 -15.47 0.19 21.22
C SER A 240 -15.96 0.83 22.52
N ALA A 241 -16.82 1.85 22.42
CA ALA A 241 -17.49 2.42 23.59
C ALA A 241 -18.50 1.45 24.22
N HIS A 242 -19.11 0.55 23.44
CA HIS A 242 -20.20 -0.33 23.90
C HIS A 242 -20.10 -1.74 23.32
N ARG A 243 -20.35 -2.75 24.17
CA ARG A 243 -20.15 -4.17 23.88
C ARG A 243 -20.66 -4.69 22.53
N ALA A 244 -21.83 -4.22 22.07
CA ALA A 244 -22.45 -4.73 20.84
C ALA A 244 -21.53 -4.54 19.62
N ALA A 245 -21.00 -3.33 19.45
CA ALA A 245 -20.11 -3.02 18.33
C ALA A 245 -18.82 -3.85 18.37
N ALA A 246 -18.18 -3.99 19.54
CA ALA A 246 -16.97 -4.80 19.67
C ALA A 246 -17.22 -6.28 19.33
N MET A 247 -18.29 -6.87 19.87
CA MET A 247 -18.59 -8.30 19.67
C MET A 247 -18.96 -8.61 18.21
N GLU A 248 -19.82 -7.80 17.60
CA GLU A 248 -20.25 -7.99 16.21
C GLU A 248 -19.10 -7.79 15.23
N ALA A 249 -18.30 -6.73 15.40
CA ALA A 249 -17.13 -6.48 14.58
C ALA A 249 -16.07 -7.58 14.72
N CYS A 250 -15.79 -8.05 15.94
CA CYS A 250 -14.82 -9.13 16.17
C CYS A 250 -15.23 -10.42 15.43
N ARG A 251 -16.51 -10.79 15.50
CA ARG A 251 -17.06 -11.91 14.72
C ARG A 251 -16.93 -11.66 13.22
N TYR A 252 -17.29 -10.47 12.74
CA TYR A 252 -17.21 -10.14 11.33
C TYR A 252 -15.77 -10.28 10.79
N ILE A 253 -14.77 -9.78 11.53
CA ILE A 253 -13.37 -9.84 11.13
C ILE A 253 -12.91 -11.29 10.92
N ILE A 254 -13.20 -12.21 11.86
CA ILE A 254 -12.77 -13.60 11.69
C ILE A 254 -13.44 -14.27 10.48
N GLU A 255 -14.74 -14.02 10.25
CA GLU A 255 -15.44 -14.57 9.08
C GLU A 255 -14.84 -14.05 7.77
N ARG A 256 -14.56 -12.74 7.67
CA ARG A 256 -13.95 -12.13 6.48
C ARG A 256 -12.50 -12.57 6.29
N LEU A 257 -11.74 -12.73 7.38
CA LEU A 257 -10.36 -13.21 7.33
C LEU A 257 -10.31 -14.58 6.65
N LYS A 258 -11.17 -15.51 7.07
CA LYS A 258 -11.27 -16.87 6.52
C LYS A 258 -11.70 -16.91 5.06
N GLN A 259 -12.47 -15.91 4.62
CA GLN A 259 -12.98 -15.83 3.26
C GLN A 259 -11.96 -15.24 2.28
N ASP A 260 -11.28 -14.16 2.67
CA ASP A 260 -10.62 -13.26 1.73
C ASP A 260 -9.10 -13.15 1.92
N VAL A 261 -8.59 -13.47 3.11
CA VAL A 261 -7.17 -13.26 3.43
C VAL A 261 -6.37 -14.48 2.96
N PRO A 262 -5.32 -14.30 2.12
CA PRO A 262 -4.54 -15.38 1.54
C PRO A 262 -3.59 -16.02 2.57
N ILE A 263 -4.19 -16.80 3.47
CA ILE A 263 -3.54 -17.64 4.47
C ILE A 263 -4.03 -19.07 4.24
N TRP A 264 -3.09 -20.00 4.18
CA TRP A 264 -3.35 -21.41 3.95
C TRP A 264 -2.88 -22.22 5.15
N LYS A 265 -3.61 -23.28 5.44
CA LYS A 265 -3.22 -24.23 6.48
C LYS A 265 -2.98 -25.60 5.87
N LYS A 266 -1.94 -26.27 6.31
CA LYS A 266 -1.66 -27.68 6.06
C LYS A 266 -1.81 -28.42 7.38
N GLU A 267 -2.60 -29.48 7.39
CA GLU A 267 -2.79 -30.31 8.58
C GLU A 267 -1.93 -31.58 8.44
N THR A 268 -1.19 -31.94 9.49
CA THR A 268 -0.44 -33.19 9.59
C THR A 268 -1.06 -34.04 10.70
N ALA A 269 -1.56 -35.23 10.35
CA ALA A 269 -2.10 -36.19 11.30
C ALA A 269 -1.00 -37.10 11.88
N SER A 270 -1.27 -37.72 13.02
CA SER A 270 -0.33 -38.62 13.71
C SER A 270 0.03 -39.89 12.92
N ASP A 271 -0.73 -40.22 11.87
CA ASP A 271 -0.43 -41.32 10.94
C ASP A 271 0.51 -40.88 9.79
N GLY A 272 0.97 -39.63 9.80
CA GLY A 272 1.80 -39.03 8.76
C GLY A 272 1.03 -38.52 7.54
N SER A 273 -0.30 -38.61 7.52
CA SER A 273 -1.10 -38.07 6.42
C SER A 273 -1.16 -36.54 6.46
N GLU A 274 -1.05 -35.90 5.29
CA GLU A 274 -1.01 -34.44 5.17
C GLU A 274 -2.02 -33.95 4.11
N TRP A 275 -2.72 -32.86 4.41
CA TRP A 275 -3.61 -32.22 3.44
C TRP A 275 -3.65 -30.70 3.62
N TRP A 276 -3.90 -30.00 2.51
CA TRP A 276 -4.11 -28.55 2.51
C TRP A 276 -5.60 -28.22 2.68
N GLY A 277 -5.90 -27.27 3.55
CA GLY A 277 -7.19 -26.64 3.67
C GLY A 277 -7.10 -25.13 3.43
N ARG A 278 -8.25 -24.47 3.20
CA ARG A 278 -8.29 -23.01 3.32
C ARG A 278 -8.05 -22.62 4.78
N GLY A 279 -7.23 -21.58 4.98
CA GLY A 279 -6.77 -21.15 6.30
C GLY A 279 -7.88 -20.60 7.18
N SER A 280 -7.76 -20.97 8.46
CA SER A 280 -8.52 -20.51 9.65
C SER A 280 -9.96 -21.00 9.78
#